data_AF-A0A3D9D5I2-F1
#
_entry.id   AF-A0A3D9D5I2-F1
#
_cell.length_a   1.000
_cell.length_b   1.000
_cell.length_c   1.000
_cell.angle_alpha   90.00
_cell.angle_beta   90.00
_cell.angle_gamma   90.00
#
_symmetry.space_group_name_H-M   'P 1'
#
loop_
_entity.id
_entity.type
_entity.pdbx_description
1 polymer ?
#
loop_
_entity_poly.entity_id
_entity_poly.type
_entity_poly.pdbx_seq_one_letter_code
_entity_poly.pdbx_strand_id
1 'polypeptide(L)'
;MQIGHKIKRIREIKGFSQSEVADKLHITQRAYSDVENNKTKLDLERLEKLADFFEMKPPDILTFDEKQMFNNCSSSENNYLTLNIKESFENERNSYQKQIKHMEEEIIFLRNLLKK
;
A
#
# COMPACT_ATOMS: atom_id res chain seq x y z
N MET A 1 1.06 -10.59 -16.66
CA MET A 1 0.55 -11.05 -15.34
C MET A 1 -0.70 -11.87 -15.59
N GLN A 2 -0.80 -13.08 -15.04
CA GLN A 2 -2.03 -13.90 -15.15
C GLN A 2 -3.12 -13.37 -14.20
N ILE A 3 -4.39 -13.69 -14.49
CA ILE A 3 -5.55 -13.14 -13.77
C ILE A 3 -5.55 -13.44 -12.27
N GLY A 4 -5.17 -14.66 -11.85
CA GLY A 4 -5.08 -15.03 -10.44
C GLY A 4 -4.10 -14.16 -9.65
N HIS A 5 -2.97 -13.79 -10.28
CA HIS A 5 -2.02 -12.87 -9.65
C HIS A 5 -2.59 -11.44 -9.53
N LYS A 6 -3.40 -10.99 -10.49
CA LYS A 6 -4.09 -9.70 -10.42
C LYS A 6 -5.06 -9.66 -9.23
N ILE A 7 -5.88 -10.71 -9.10
CA ILE A 7 -6.86 -10.87 -8.02
C ILE A 7 -6.15 -10.89 -6.66
N LYS A 8 -5.07 -11.67 -6.54
CA LYS A 8 -4.24 -11.70 -5.33
C LYS A 8 -3.74 -10.31 -4.96
N ARG A 9 -3.24 -9.55 -5.95
CA ARG A 9 -2.70 -8.22 -5.69
C ARG A 9 -3.78 -7.22 -5.26
N ILE A 10 -4.93 -7.22 -5.94
CA ILE A 10 -6.09 -6.41 -5.57
C ILE A 10 -6.52 -6.73 -4.13
N ARG A 11 -6.63 -8.02 -3.79
CA ARG A 11 -6.99 -8.48 -2.45
C ARG A 11 -6.03 -7.94 -1.38
N GLU A 12 -4.73 -8.08 -1.63
CA GLU A 12 -3.68 -7.60 -0.70
C GLU A 12 -3.71 -6.08 -0.53
N ILE A 13 -3.90 -5.32 -1.61
CA ILE A 13 -3.99 -3.86 -1.57
C ILE A 13 -5.23 -3.40 -0.79
N LYS A 14 -6.36 -4.11 -0.94
CA LYS A 14 -7.58 -3.83 -0.17
C LYS A 14 -7.56 -4.40 1.25
N GLY A 15 -6.51 -5.14 1.63
CA GLY A 15 -6.33 -5.63 3.00
C GLY A 15 -7.18 -6.84 3.39
N PHE A 16 -7.75 -7.57 2.42
CA PHE A 16 -8.59 -8.73 2.69
C PHE A 16 -7.78 -10.02 2.83
N SER A 17 -8.21 -10.91 3.73
CA SER A 17 -7.72 -12.28 3.83
C SER A 17 -8.32 -13.19 2.75
N GLN A 18 -7.68 -14.32 2.49
CA GLN A 18 -8.23 -15.33 1.57
C GLN A 18 -9.55 -15.93 2.06
N SER A 19 -9.77 -15.99 3.38
CA SER A 19 -11.03 -16.51 3.94
C SER A 19 -12.19 -15.58 3.63
N GLU A 20 -12.02 -14.27 3.85
CA GLU A 20 -13.07 -13.28 3.62
C GLU A 20 -13.56 -13.27 2.17
N VAL A 21 -12.63 -13.36 1.20
CA VAL A 21 -13.01 -13.41 -0.22
C VAL A 21 -13.65 -14.76 -0.58
N ALA A 22 -13.15 -15.86 -0.01
CA ALA A 22 -13.72 -17.19 -0.25
C ALA A 22 -15.16 -17.29 0.27
N ASP A 23 -15.43 -16.73 1.44
CA ASP A 23 -16.76 -16.67 2.06
C ASP A 23 -17.73 -15.90 1.16
N LYS A 24 -17.29 -14.77 0.58
CA LYS A 24 -18.09 -13.99 -0.37
C LYS A 24 -18.41 -14.75 -1.66
N LEU A 25 -17.47 -15.56 -2.13
CA LEU A 25 -17.64 -16.39 -3.32
C LEU A 25 -18.36 -17.71 -3.05
N HIS A 26 -18.68 -18.01 -1.78
CA HIS A 26 -19.24 -19.28 -1.34
C HIS A 26 -18.39 -20.48 -1.78
N ILE A 27 -17.07 -20.35 -1.67
CA ILE A 27 -16.10 -21.43 -1.94
C ILE A 27 -15.18 -21.63 -0.74
N THR A 28 -14.42 -22.72 -0.74
CA THR A 28 -13.42 -22.93 0.31
C THR A 28 -12.23 -21.98 0.12
N GLN A 29 -11.56 -21.60 1.21
CA GLN A 29 -10.31 -20.84 1.18
C GLN A 29 -9.27 -21.49 0.25
N ARG A 30 -9.19 -22.83 0.24
CA ARG A 30 -8.30 -23.59 -0.64
C ARG A 30 -8.66 -23.37 -2.11
N ALA A 31 -9.93 -23.47 -2.47
CA ALA A 31 -10.39 -23.23 -3.84
C ALA A 31 -10.08 -21.80 -4.29
N TYR A 32 -10.26 -20.81 -3.40
CA TYR A 32 -9.89 -19.42 -3.70
C TYR A 32 -8.37 -19.26 -3.86
N SER A 33 -7.57 -19.92 -3.02
CA SER A 33 -6.10 -19.96 -3.16
C SER A 33 -5.68 -20.55 -4.52
N ASP A 34 -6.37 -21.59 -4.99
CA ASP A 34 -6.12 -22.18 -6.31
C ASP A 34 -6.51 -21.22 -7.46
N VAL A 35 -7.53 -20.36 -7.28
CA VAL A 35 -7.84 -19.26 -8.21
C VAL A 35 -6.68 -18.25 -8.26
N GLU A 36 -6.20 -17.78 -7.11
CA GLU A 36 -5.07 -16.82 -7.05
C GLU A 36 -3.78 -17.37 -7.67
N ASN A 37 -3.57 -18.68 -7.56
CA ASN A 37 -2.43 -19.38 -8.14
C ASN A 37 -2.64 -19.86 -9.58
N ASN A 38 -3.75 -19.47 -10.24
CA ASN A 38 -4.11 -19.84 -11.62
C ASN A 38 -4.26 -21.36 -11.85
N LYS A 39 -4.51 -22.15 -10.80
CA LYS A 39 -4.80 -23.59 -10.90
C LYS A 39 -6.25 -23.86 -11.25
N THR A 40 -7.14 -22.92 -10.94
CA THR A 40 -8.57 -22.97 -11.28
C THR A 40 -8.92 -21.78 -12.15
N LYS A 41 -9.66 -22.04 -13.24
CA LYS A 41 -10.19 -20.96 -14.08
C LYS A 41 -11.27 -20.19 -13.33
N LEU A 42 -11.22 -18.87 -13.45
CA LEU A 42 -12.28 -17.99 -13.01
C LEU A 42 -13.34 -17.91 -14.11
N ASP A 43 -14.59 -18.18 -13.78
CA ASP A 43 -15.72 -17.97 -14.67
C ASP A 43 -16.25 -16.52 -14.55
N LEU A 44 -17.15 -16.14 -15.46
CA LEU A 44 -17.69 -14.79 -15.51
C LEU A 44 -18.50 -14.44 -14.25
N GLU A 45 -19.30 -15.38 -13.73
CA GLU A 45 -20.13 -15.17 -12.54
C GLU A 45 -19.27 -14.88 -11.29
N ARG A 46 -18.18 -15.62 -11.10
CA ARG A 46 -17.24 -15.37 -9.99
C ARG A 46 -16.46 -14.08 -10.21
N LEU A 47 -16.13 -13.73 -11.45
CA LEU A 47 -15.49 -12.44 -11.75
C LEU A 47 -16.41 -11.28 -11.37
N GLU A 48 -17.71 -11.36 -11.68
CA GLU A 48 -18.71 -10.36 -11.28
C GLU A 48 -18.82 -10.27 -9.75
N LYS A 49 -18.93 -11.40 -9.05
CA LYS A 49 -18.95 -11.41 -7.58
C LYS A 49 -17.69 -10.81 -6.95
N LEU A 50 -16.53 -11.06 -7.54
CA LEU A 50 -15.26 -10.44 -7.11
C LEU A 50 -15.26 -8.94 -7.39
N ALA A 51 -15.76 -8.52 -8.56
CA ALA A 51 -15.88 -7.12 -8.93
C ALA A 51 -16.77 -6.36 -7.94
N ASP A 52 -17.94 -6.91 -7.61
CA ASP A 52 -18.84 -6.36 -6.62
C ASP A 52 -18.18 -6.28 -5.23
N PHE A 53 -17.51 -7.34 -4.80
CA PHE A 53 -16.83 -7.38 -3.50
C PHE A 53 -15.67 -6.39 -3.40
N PHE A 54 -14.90 -6.25 -4.48
CA PHE A 54 -13.80 -5.29 -4.53
C PHE A 54 -14.25 -3.89 -4.90
N GLU A 55 -15.54 -3.63 -5.13
CA GLU A 55 -16.06 -2.33 -5.58
C GLU A 55 -15.33 -1.84 -6.86
N MET A 56 -15.15 -2.74 -7.81
CA MET A 56 -14.47 -2.51 -9.09
C MET A 56 -15.36 -2.98 -10.24
N LYS A 57 -15.09 -2.54 -11.47
CA LYS A 57 -15.73 -3.16 -12.64
C LYS A 57 -14.94 -4.40 -13.06
N PRO A 58 -15.58 -5.44 -13.63
CA PRO A 58 -14.86 -6.61 -14.15
C PRO A 58 -13.70 -6.28 -15.12
N PRO A 59 -13.84 -5.32 -16.05
CA PRO A 59 -12.72 -4.91 -16.91
C PRO A 59 -11.53 -4.35 -16.12
N ASP A 60 -11.75 -3.66 -15.01
CA ASP A 60 -10.69 -3.07 -14.19
C ASP A 60 -9.84 -4.16 -13.52
N ILE A 61 -10.47 -5.27 -13.10
CA ILE A 61 -9.75 -6.45 -12.58
C ILE A 61 -8.92 -7.10 -13.70
N LEU A 62 -9.49 -7.22 -14.90
CA LEU A 62 -8.83 -7.84 -16.05
C LEU A 62 -7.65 -7.01 -16.56
N THR A 63 -7.76 -5.69 -16.55
CA THR A 63 -6.70 -4.77 -17.00
C THR A 63 -5.75 -4.36 -15.90
N PHE A 64 -6.05 -4.70 -14.63
CA PHE A 64 -5.26 -4.32 -13.47
C PHE A 64 -3.75 -4.49 -13.70
N ASP A 65 -3.05 -3.38 -13.54
CA ASP A 65 -1.59 -3.26 -13.56
C ASP A 65 -1.18 -2.43 -12.36
N GLU A 66 -0.41 -3.04 -11.47
CA GLU A 66 0.10 -2.42 -10.25
C GLU A 66 0.85 -1.12 -10.55
N LYS A 67 1.63 -1.09 -11.64
CA LYS A 67 2.42 0.09 -12.02
C LYS A 67 1.54 1.28 -12.38
N GLN A 68 0.36 1.02 -12.95
CA GLN A 68 -0.58 2.09 -13.31
C GLN A 68 -1.29 2.68 -12.08
N MET A 69 -1.56 1.88 -11.06
CA MET A 69 -2.13 2.38 -9.79
C MET A 69 -1.16 3.32 -9.07
N PHE A 70 0.13 3.00 -9.03
CA PHE A 70 1.16 3.89 -8.48
C PHE A 70 1.40 5.13 -9.36
N ASN A 71 1.33 4.97 -10.68
CA ASN A 71 1.44 6.10 -11.60
C ASN A 71 0.24 7.05 -11.52
N ASN A 72 -0.99 6.60 -11.28
CA ASN A 72 -2.14 7.49 -11.14
C ASN A 72 -2.15 8.32 -9.84
N CYS A 73 -1.38 7.93 -8.82
CA CYS A 73 -1.08 8.82 -7.69
C CYS A 73 -0.03 9.88 -8.07
N SER A 74 0.80 9.58 -9.07
CA SER A 74 1.94 10.38 -9.50
C SER A 74 1.67 11.26 -10.73
N SER A 75 0.53 11.10 -11.39
CA SER A 75 0.31 11.61 -12.75
C SER A 75 -1.03 12.33 -12.86
N SER A 76 -1.09 13.60 -12.45
CA SER A 76 -1.68 14.66 -13.29
C SER A 76 -1.62 16.08 -12.68
N GLU A 77 -1.40 16.28 -11.37
CA GLU A 77 -1.41 17.65 -10.77
C GLU A 77 -0.35 17.87 -9.66
N ASN A 78 0.56 16.93 -9.42
CA ASN A 78 1.28 16.85 -8.14
C ASN A 78 2.68 17.50 -8.09
N ASN A 79 3.12 18.30 -9.06
CA ASN A 79 4.46 18.92 -8.94
C ASN A 79 4.53 19.92 -7.77
N TYR A 80 3.50 20.76 -7.60
CA TYR A 80 3.42 21.70 -6.46
C TYR A 80 3.18 20.99 -5.13
N LEU A 81 2.31 19.96 -5.10
CA LEU A 81 2.03 19.20 -3.88
C LEU A 81 3.25 18.40 -3.43
N THR A 82 3.99 17.78 -4.37
CA THR A 82 5.23 17.05 -4.06
C THR A 82 6.34 17.98 -3.56
N LEU A 83 6.47 19.18 -4.13
CA LEU A 83 7.41 20.20 -3.65
C LEU A 83 7.06 20.68 -2.24
N ASN A 84 5.79 20.99 -1.98
CA ASN A 84 5.32 21.44 -0.65
C ASN A 84 5.49 20.34 0.42
N ILE A 85 5.21 19.08 0.08
CA ILE A 85 5.43 17.94 0.97
C ILE A 85 6.92 17.77 1.26
N LYS A 86 7.77 17.86 0.25
CA LYS A 86 9.23 17.76 0.40
C LYS A 86 9.79 18.89 1.27
N GLU A 87 9.36 20.12 1.02
CA GLU A 87 9.75 21.30 1.81
C GLU A 87 9.28 21.18 3.26
N SER A 88 8.04 20.73 3.48
CA SER A 88 7.50 20.47 4.82
C SER A 88 8.35 19.46 5.59
N PHE A 89 8.71 18.33 4.97
CA PHE A 89 9.57 17.34 5.61
C PHE A 89 10.99 17.85 5.86
N GLU A 90 11.55 18.65 4.95
CA GLU A 90 12.88 19.24 5.14
C GLU A 90 12.88 20.21 6.33
N ASN A 91 11.84 21.03 6.46
CA ASN A 91 11.66 21.97 7.57
C ASN A 91 11.53 21.24 8.91
N GLU A 92 10.74 20.18 8.96
CA GLU A 92 10.57 19.35 10.16
C GLU A 92 11.90 18.69 10.56
N ARG A 93 12.63 18.13 9.59
CA ARG A 93 13.93 17.48 9.80
C ARG A 93 14.96 18.48 10.33
N ASN A 94 14.97 19.70 9.82
CA ASN A 94 15.83 20.78 10.30
C ASN A 94 15.49 21.19 11.74
N SER A 95 14.21 21.20 12.12
CA SER A 95 13.80 21.47 13.50
C SER A 95 14.33 20.39 14.45
N TYR A 96 14.16 19.11 14.10
CA TYR A 96 14.68 18.01 14.90
C TYR A 96 16.20 18.02 15.02
N GLN A 97 16.92 18.29 13.93
CA GLN A 97 18.38 18.40 13.98
C GLN A 97 18.87 19.50 14.92
N LYS A 98 18.20 20.66 14.97
CA LYS A 98 18.54 21.73 15.92
C LYS A 98 18.32 21.32 17.36
N GLN A 99 17.20 20.64 17.65
CA GLN A 99 16.91 20.14 18.99
C GLN A 99 17.94 19.09 19.44
N ILE A 100 18.27 18.14 18.56
CA ILE A 100 19.29 17.11 18.83
C ILE A 100 20.63 17.77 19.15
N LYS A 101 21.06 18.74 18.32
CA LYS A 101 22.32 19.46 18.54
C LYS A 101 22.34 20.17 19.90
N HIS A 102 21.26 20.88 20.25
CA HIS A 102 21.15 21.54 21.54
C HIS A 102 21.21 20.54 22.71
N MET A 103 20.52 19.39 22.59
CA MET A 103 20.59 18.33 23.60
C MET A 103 21.99 17.73 23.73
N GLU A 104 22.71 17.54 22.63
CA GLU A 104 24.10 17.07 22.64
C GLU A 104 25.03 18.05 23.35
N GLU A 105 24.90 19.35 23.07
CA GLU A 105 25.65 20.41 23.74
C GLU A 105 25.37 20.45 25.25
N GLU A 106 24.10 20.32 25.65
CA GLU A 106 23.70 20.26 27.06
C GLU A 106 24.24 19.01 27.77
N ILE A 107 24.19 17.85 27.12
CA ILE A 107 24.78 16.62 27.64
C ILE A 107 26.29 16.79 27.85
N ILE A 108 27.00 17.41 26.90
CA ILE A 108 28.44 17.69 27.02
C ILE A 108 28.70 18.63 28.21
N PHE A 109 27.91 19.70 28.34
CA PHE A 109 28.00 20.65 29.44
C PHE A 109 27.80 19.98 30.80
N LEU A 110 26.71 19.23 30.97
CA LEU A 110 26.39 18.51 32.21
C LEU A 110 27.46 17.46 32.54
N ARG A 111 27.96 16.72 31.54
CA ARG A 111 29.04 15.74 31.73
C ARG A 111 30.34 16.41 32.19
N ASN A 112 30.63 17.62 31.73
CA ASN A 112 31.81 18.37 32.15
C ASN A 112 31.68 18.91 33.58
N LEU A 113 30.47 19.26 34.03
CA LEU A 113 30.22 19.64 35.42
C LEU A 113 30.45 18.48 36.40
N LEU A 114 30.09 17.25 36.00
CA LEU A 114 30.29 16.03 36.81
C LEU A 114 31.76 15.56 36.86
N LYS A 115 32.65 16.11 36.03
CA LYS A 115 34.09 15.78 36.02
C LYS A 115 34.93 16.66 36.95
N LYS A 116 34.30 17.60 37.67
CA LYS A 116 34.90 18.32 38.81
C LYS A 116 34.52 17.64 40.10
#